data_AF-A0A2F0ATY2-F1
#
_entry.id   AF-A0A2F0ATY2-F1
#
_cell.length_a   1.000
_cell.length_b   1.000
_cell.length_c   1.000
_cell.angle_alpha   90.00
_cell.angle_beta   90.00
_cell.angle_gamma   90.00
#
_symmetry.space_group_name_H-M   'P 1'
#
loop_
_entity.id
_entity.type
_entity.pdbx_description
1 polymer ?
#
loop_
_entity_poly.entity_id
_entity_poly.type
_entity_poly.pdbx_seq_one_letter_code
_entity_poly.pdbx_strand_id
1 'polypeptide(L)'
;MYRPRHTDQIWGPFGLTYCIGLTMLISCAGLDAGELMDMASEDAASESMADGAPPSSIDMRTRVLDSSLERPGRDSSVEETYDGMVEQLDLAIGDAMPPANMEFSDSSAPPPPVDSGPLDLDLGPMEDPDANPVDIPDMNDVDPAEAESTGYNLCANASVDRAPGHYDAPIISPFFPFRDQHTTRDGDRRFQRYNCAPDTPENGPERIYQFTLETPADFFARVRDGNGVDVDLHLLRHLDQDNGMATGCLARAHEDLVVDDLQAGTYWLVIDSWTNGDGVDLDGAFSLEFDISIRNAWRRSQISNDVEWSRYDGLIDGESQSVNVVRVSGDRKAEMVIQHHRGCQRVSDAAGDALIGINGGYFGVNCSVVGDLVVGGQVISRSAPTTPPLEMRPWVSWRRDALEFAWYPNDSQPNDIEFGLSSHPMLAQNGLAQAAVQPEEQVYSAIDWARNPRSVMAQADDGDVLLITIDGRSAGRAGLSTPALADWLVETLDVRDAVNLDGGGSTTLYIRGCSADGVVNTPSDNQGERAVATGVFVP
;
A
#
# COMPACT_ATOMS: atom_id res chain seq x y z
N MET A 1 52.73 -24.24 -0.35
CA MET A 1 53.73 -24.18 -1.45
C MET A 1 53.78 -25.55 -2.12
N TYR A 2 53.75 -25.62 -3.46
CA TYR A 2 54.14 -26.72 -4.35
C TYR A 2 53.80 -28.22 -4.05
N ARG A 3 53.01 -28.80 -4.99
CA ARG A 3 53.02 -30.21 -5.50
C ARG A 3 54.30 -30.45 -6.38
N PRO A 4 54.50 -31.53 -7.20
CA PRO A 4 53.72 -32.75 -7.54
C PRO A 4 54.50 -34.04 -7.13
N ARG A 5 54.37 -35.28 -7.65
CA ARG A 5 53.82 -35.96 -8.87
C ARG A 5 53.34 -37.38 -8.47
N HIS A 6 52.85 -38.32 -9.30
CA HIS A 6 52.55 -38.47 -10.75
C HIS A 6 51.00 -38.72 -10.91
N THR A 7 50.29 -39.12 -11.99
CA THR A 7 50.49 -39.83 -13.28
C THR A 7 50.80 -41.34 -13.14
N ASP A 8 50.42 -42.30 -14.00
CA ASP A 8 49.78 -42.37 -15.35
C ASP A 8 48.77 -43.57 -15.35
N GLN A 9 47.77 -43.78 -16.23
CA GLN A 9 47.21 -43.01 -17.37
C GLN A 9 45.64 -43.16 -17.39
N ILE A 10 44.81 -43.57 -18.38
CA ILE A 10 44.90 -44.04 -19.79
C ILE A 10 43.52 -43.85 -20.51
N TRP A 11 43.50 -43.49 -21.81
CA TRP A 11 42.44 -43.56 -22.88
C TRP A 11 40.90 -43.43 -22.60
N GLY A 12 40.21 -42.63 -23.43
CA GLY A 12 38.78 -42.79 -23.80
C GLY A 12 38.60 -43.58 -25.13
N PRO A 13 37.40 -43.68 -25.76
CA PRO A 13 36.47 -42.55 -26.02
C PRO A 13 34.94 -42.86 -25.99
N PHE A 14 34.12 -41.85 -26.36
CA PHE A 14 32.72 -41.84 -26.85
C PHE A 14 31.75 -43.02 -26.58
N GLY A 15 30.56 -42.70 -26.06
CA GLY A 15 29.36 -43.55 -26.14
C GLY A 15 28.05 -42.82 -25.82
N LEU A 16 27.12 -42.74 -26.79
CA LEU A 16 25.73 -42.30 -26.57
C LEU A 16 24.82 -43.52 -26.33
N THR A 17 23.87 -43.39 -25.40
CA THR A 17 22.71 -44.28 -25.26
C THR A 17 21.49 -43.38 -24.97
N TYR A 18 20.70 -42.93 -25.95
CA TYR A 18 19.67 -43.64 -26.74
C TYR A 18 18.53 -44.28 -25.93
N CYS A 19 17.34 -43.68 -26.03
CA CYS A 19 16.05 -44.31 -25.78
C CYS A 19 15.20 -44.24 -27.06
N ILE A 20 14.98 -45.40 -27.67
CA ILE A 20 13.93 -45.71 -28.67
C ILE A 20 13.03 -46.74 -27.97
N GLY A 21 11.71 -46.80 -28.12
CA GLY A 21 10.81 -46.09 -29.04
C GLY A 21 9.93 -47.10 -29.81
N LEU A 22 8.64 -47.15 -29.50
CA LEU A 22 7.62 -47.99 -30.16
C LEU A 22 6.25 -47.33 -29.91
N THR A 23 5.45 -46.81 -30.84
CA THR A 23 5.22 -46.98 -32.29
C THR A 23 4.14 -48.00 -32.66
N MET A 24 2.91 -47.52 -32.87
CA MET A 24 1.96 -47.82 -33.96
C MET A 24 0.80 -46.80 -33.88
N LEU A 25 0.53 -45.98 -34.92
CA LEU A 25 -0.33 -46.25 -36.10
C LEU A 25 -1.80 -46.50 -35.70
N ILE A 26 -2.79 -45.80 -36.26
CA ILE A 26 -3.22 -45.84 -37.69
C ILE A 26 -3.47 -44.42 -38.30
N SER A 27 -3.70 -44.35 -39.61
CA SER A 27 -3.72 -43.13 -40.47
C SER A 27 -5.07 -42.93 -41.21
N CYS A 28 -5.15 -41.83 -42.00
CA CYS A 28 -6.22 -41.42 -42.94
C CYS A 28 -7.52 -40.87 -42.32
N ALA A 29 -8.30 -39.97 -42.93
CA ALA A 29 -8.16 -38.98 -44.03
C ALA A 29 -9.46 -38.12 -44.02
N GLY A 30 -9.61 -36.93 -44.63
CA GLY A 30 -8.79 -36.05 -45.48
C GLY A 30 -9.74 -35.07 -46.24
N LEU A 31 -9.21 -34.12 -47.04
CA LEU A 31 -9.97 -33.15 -47.91
C LEU A 31 -10.80 -32.07 -47.15
N ASP A 32 -11.22 -30.95 -47.75
CA ASP A 32 -10.53 -29.97 -48.62
C ASP A 32 -11.31 -28.63 -48.56
N ALA A 33 -10.89 -27.58 -49.29
CA ALA A 33 -11.41 -26.21 -49.16
C ALA A 33 -12.70 -25.87 -49.97
N GLY A 34 -13.36 -24.76 -49.58
CA GLY A 34 -14.50 -24.12 -50.26
C GLY A 34 -15.88 -24.44 -49.64
N GLU A 35 -16.93 -23.64 -49.81
CA GLU A 35 -17.08 -22.29 -50.38
C GLU A 35 -18.51 -21.77 -50.04
N LEU A 36 -18.77 -20.45 -50.09
CA LEU A 36 -20.13 -19.83 -50.16
C LEU A 36 -21.08 -20.01 -48.92
N MET A 37 -22.19 -19.26 -48.75
CA MET A 37 -22.46 -17.81 -48.91
C MET A 37 -23.83 -17.45 -48.26
N ASP A 38 -23.95 -16.20 -47.77
CA ASP A 38 -25.18 -15.37 -47.70
C ASP A 38 -26.36 -15.68 -46.75
N MET A 39 -27.11 -14.59 -46.44
CA MET A 39 -28.46 -14.48 -45.81
C MET A 39 -28.63 -15.01 -44.37
N ALA A 40 -29.49 -14.45 -43.49
CA ALA A 40 -30.42 -13.31 -43.53
C ALA A 40 -30.54 -12.77 -42.06
N SER A 41 -30.42 -11.48 -41.75
CA SER A 41 -31.35 -10.34 -41.92
C SER A 41 -32.48 -10.22 -40.87
N GLU A 42 -32.41 -9.09 -40.13
CA GLU A 42 -33.52 -8.30 -39.58
C GLU A 42 -34.33 -8.77 -38.34
N ASP A 43 -34.65 -7.75 -37.51
CA ASP A 43 -35.79 -7.57 -36.60
C ASP A 43 -36.08 -8.56 -35.44
N ALA A 44 -36.80 -8.16 -34.39
CA ALA A 44 -36.99 -6.88 -33.66
C ALA A 44 -37.86 -7.21 -32.43
N ALA A 45 -37.94 -6.34 -31.43
CA ALA A 45 -38.72 -6.60 -30.21
C ALA A 45 -40.14 -6.02 -30.24
N SER A 46 -41.12 -6.77 -29.73
CA SER A 46 -42.33 -6.22 -29.06
C SER A 46 -43.10 -7.27 -28.25
N GLU A 47 -43.50 -6.91 -27.02
CA GLU A 47 -44.78 -7.27 -26.37
C GLU A 47 -45.10 -8.76 -26.02
N SER A 48 -45.94 -9.09 -25.03
CA SER A 48 -46.41 -8.34 -23.83
C SER A 48 -46.97 -9.32 -22.75
N MET A 49 -47.38 -8.77 -21.60
CA MET A 49 -47.76 -9.42 -20.33
C MET A 49 -48.83 -10.53 -20.38
N ALA A 50 -48.73 -11.50 -19.45
CA ALA A 50 -49.88 -12.01 -18.67
C ALA A 50 -49.46 -12.71 -17.34
N ASP A 51 -50.24 -12.46 -16.29
CA ASP A 51 -50.41 -13.08 -14.96
C ASP A 51 -49.55 -14.29 -14.47
N GLY A 52 -49.19 -14.26 -13.17
CA GLY A 52 -48.79 -15.47 -12.41
C GLY A 52 -48.16 -15.21 -11.03
N ALA A 53 -48.94 -15.29 -9.94
CA ALA A 53 -48.43 -15.26 -8.56
C ALA A 53 -47.87 -16.64 -8.12
N PRO A 54 -46.94 -16.71 -7.13
CA PRO A 54 -46.00 -17.83 -7.02
C PRO A 54 -46.36 -18.93 -5.98
N PRO A 55 -45.73 -20.12 -6.08
CA PRO A 55 -45.70 -21.11 -5.01
C PRO A 55 -44.32 -21.28 -4.33
N SER A 56 -44.34 -21.24 -2.98
CA SER A 56 -43.51 -22.00 -2.01
C SER A 56 -41.98 -22.16 -2.17
N SER A 57 -41.27 -21.80 -1.10
CA SER A 57 -39.85 -22.06 -0.83
C SER A 57 -39.49 -23.53 -0.50
N ILE A 58 -38.28 -23.95 -0.89
CA ILE A 58 -37.49 -25.09 -0.37
C ILE A 58 -36.05 -24.57 -0.27
N ASP A 59 -35.54 -24.20 0.91
CA ASP A 59 -34.91 -25.09 1.92
C ASP A 59 -33.61 -25.76 1.42
N MET A 60 -32.45 -25.21 1.82
CA MET A 60 -31.14 -25.83 1.65
C MET A 60 -30.61 -26.31 3.00
N ARG A 61 -30.25 -27.59 3.06
CA ARG A 61 -29.88 -28.29 4.30
C ARG A 61 -28.44 -28.04 4.74
N THR A 62 -28.27 -27.44 5.91
CA THR A 62 -27.01 -27.55 6.69
C THR A 62 -26.85 -28.99 7.19
N ARG A 63 -25.64 -29.57 7.07
CA ARG A 63 -25.29 -30.85 7.73
C ARG A 63 -24.69 -30.57 9.09
N VAL A 64 -25.27 -31.14 10.14
CA VAL A 64 -24.63 -31.28 11.46
C VAL A 64 -23.98 -32.66 11.52
N LEU A 65 -22.77 -32.75 12.07
CA LEU A 65 -22.12 -34.02 12.42
C LEU A 65 -22.27 -34.29 13.92
N ASP A 66 -22.39 -35.58 14.25
CA ASP A 66 -22.57 -36.09 15.60
C ASP A 66 -21.21 -36.23 16.31
N SER A 67 -21.13 -35.75 17.56
CA SER A 67 -20.16 -36.24 18.54
C SER A 67 -20.79 -36.28 19.94
N SER A 68 -20.90 -37.48 20.47
CA SER A 68 -21.51 -37.77 21.76
C SER A 68 -20.55 -37.54 22.92
N LEU A 69 -21.06 -37.05 24.05
CA LEU A 69 -20.43 -37.21 25.38
C LEU A 69 -21.48 -37.09 26.49
N GLU A 70 -21.42 -37.98 27.48
CA GLU A 70 -22.45 -38.15 28.52
C GLU A 70 -22.22 -37.23 29.74
N ARG A 71 -23.31 -36.72 30.34
CA ARG A 71 -23.38 -36.39 31.78
C ARG A 71 -24.76 -36.71 32.38
N PRO A 72 -24.83 -37.23 33.61
CA PRO A 72 -26.09 -37.58 34.27
C PRO A 72 -26.77 -36.35 34.91
N GLY A 73 -28.10 -36.31 34.91
CA GLY A 73 -28.89 -35.20 35.47
C GLY A 73 -29.44 -35.46 36.87
N ARG A 74 -30.18 -34.46 37.41
CA ARG A 74 -31.01 -34.60 38.61
C ARG A 74 -32.08 -33.48 38.70
N ASP A 75 -33.24 -33.81 39.29
CA ASP A 75 -34.20 -32.96 40.05
C ASP A 75 -34.45 -31.49 39.58
N SER A 76 -35.66 -31.03 39.21
CA SER A 76 -36.99 -31.18 39.87
C SER A 76 -36.95 -30.66 41.32
N SER A 77 -37.47 -29.49 41.70
CA SER A 77 -38.72 -28.77 41.40
C SER A 77 -38.55 -27.31 41.96
N VAL A 78 -39.42 -26.31 41.81
CA VAL A 78 -40.84 -26.18 42.22
C VAL A 78 -41.47 -25.01 41.45
N GLU A 79 -42.77 -25.11 41.16
CA GLU A 79 -43.60 -24.05 40.58
C GLU A 79 -44.08 -23.05 41.64
N GLU A 80 -44.23 -21.77 41.30
CA GLU A 80 -45.47 -21.05 41.66
C GLU A 80 -45.81 -19.96 40.63
N THR A 81 -47.07 -19.87 40.23
CA THR A 81 -47.59 -19.08 39.11
C THR A 81 -48.39 -17.86 39.56
N TYR A 82 -48.31 -16.75 38.81
CA TYR A 82 -49.43 -15.82 38.52
C TYR A 82 -48.99 -14.99 37.28
N ASP A 83 -49.42 -15.31 36.06
CA ASP A 83 -50.74 -15.02 35.42
C ASP A 83 -50.83 -13.57 34.89
N GLY A 84 -51.53 -13.32 33.76
CA GLY A 84 -51.77 -11.92 33.30
C GLY A 84 -51.71 -11.57 31.80
N MET A 85 -51.57 -12.52 30.87
CA MET A 85 -51.88 -12.40 29.42
C MET A 85 -51.11 -11.38 28.52
N VAL A 86 -51.09 -11.68 27.21
CA VAL A 86 -50.59 -10.84 26.11
C VAL A 86 -51.77 -10.43 25.23
N GLU A 87 -51.91 -9.13 24.95
CA GLU A 87 -52.60 -8.47 23.81
C GLU A 87 -52.47 -6.93 24.05
N GLN A 88 -52.45 -6.00 23.09
CA GLN A 88 -52.70 -6.00 21.63
C GLN A 88 -51.68 -5.07 20.93
N LEU A 89 -51.64 -5.07 19.60
CA LEU A 89 -50.83 -4.15 18.79
C LEU A 89 -51.69 -2.98 18.23
N ASP A 90 -51.05 -1.81 18.09
CA ASP A 90 -51.40 -0.65 17.25
C ASP A 90 -52.51 0.36 17.65
N LEU A 91 -52.17 1.64 17.35
CA LEU A 91 -53.00 2.84 17.13
C LEU A 91 -53.75 3.53 18.30
N ALA A 92 -53.14 4.59 18.86
CA ALA A 92 -53.66 5.98 18.73
C ALA A 92 -52.72 7.09 19.31
N ILE A 93 -52.39 8.09 18.47
CA ILE A 93 -52.28 9.56 18.72
C ILE A 93 -51.74 10.01 20.11
N GLY A 94 -50.52 10.56 20.24
CA GLY A 94 -50.16 11.98 19.97
C GLY A 94 -49.48 12.58 21.23
N ASP A 95 -48.70 13.67 21.23
CA ASP A 95 -48.33 14.66 20.20
C ASP A 95 -46.85 15.09 20.35
N ALA A 96 -46.15 15.32 19.23
CA ALA A 96 -44.96 16.18 19.16
C ALA A 96 -44.72 16.67 17.71
N MET A 97 -44.71 17.99 17.50
CA MET A 97 -44.44 18.68 16.21
C MET A 97 -43.34 19.74 16.44
N PRO A 98 -42.81 20.41 15.38
CA PRO A 98 -42.30 19.90 14.09
C PRO A 98 -40.88 20.45 13.79
N PRO A 99 -40.21 20.09 12.68
CA PRO A 99 -38.99 20.79 12.23
C PRO A 99 -39.31 22.21 11.70
N ALA A 100 -38.38 23.15 11.89
CA ALA A 100 -38.56 24.56 11.51
C ALA A 100 -37.75 24.94 10.27
N ASN A 101 -38.43 25.07 9.12
CA ASN A 101 -38.00 25.95 8.03
C ASN A 101 -38.82 27.25 8.11
N MET A 102 -38.19 28.41 7.88
CA MET A 102 -38.91 29.68 7.74
C MET A 102 -38.10 30.66 6.87
N GLU A 103 -38.73 31.20 5.82
CA GLU A 103 -38.17 32.24 4.96
C GLU A 103 -38.78 33.63 5.26
N PHE A 104 -38.21 34.67 4.64
CA PHE A 104 -38.67 36.07 4.58
C PHE A 104 -38.64 36.86 5.91
N SER A 105 -37.83 37.92 6.00
CA SER A 105 -38.16 39.19 5.31
C SER A 105 -37.00 40.21 5.33
N ASP A 106 -37.11 41.22 4.45
CA ASP A 106 -36.20 42.36 4.35
C ASP A 106 -36.38 43.34 5.52
N SER A 107 -35.27 43.78 6.13
CA SER A 107 -35.24 45.00 6.95
C SER A 107 -33.84 45.63 6.93
N SER A 108 -33.79 46.95 6.77
CA SER A 108 -32.55 47.70 6.49
C SER A 108 -32.03 48.47 7.71
N ALA A 109 -30.85 48.10 8.19
CA ALA A 109 -30.05 48.89 9.14
C ALA A 109 -28.55 48.58 8.97
N PRO A 110 -27.64 49.59 9.00
CA PRO A 110 -26.20 49.37 8.87
C PRO A 110 -25.54 48.97 10.21
N PRO A 111 -24.38 48.28 10.19
CA PRO A 111 -23.60 47.99 11.39
C PRO A 111 -22.95 49.26 11.99
N PRO A 112 -22.60 49.25 13.30
CA PRO A 112 -21.91 50.37 13.95
C PRO A 112 -20.45 50.50 13.49
N PRO A 113 -19.83 51.69 13.64
CA PRO A 113 -18.45 51.94 13.22
C PRO A 113 -17.43 51.24 14.14
N VAL A 114 -16.32 50.79 13.53
CA VAL A 114 -15.12 50.35 14.25
C VAL A 114 -14.25 51.57 14.52
N ASP A 115 -13.90 51.80 15.79
CA ASP A 115 -13.01 52.89 16.21
C ASP A 115 -11.53 52.50 16.03
N SER A 116 -10.65 53.48 15.79
CA SER A 116 -9.25 53.23 15.41
C SER A 116 -8.27 54.17 16.13
N GLY A 117 -7.79 53.74 17.31
CA GLY A 117 -6.75 54.43 18.07
C GLY A 117 -6.22 53.60 19.25
N PRO A 118 -4.91 53.62 19.57
CA PRO A 118 -4.29 52.72 20.54
C PRO A 118 -4.11 53.35 21.93
N LEU A 119 -3.87 52.49 22.93
CA LEU A 119 -3.13 52.84 24.16
C LEU A 119 -2.36 51.61 24.67
N ASP A 120 -1.05 51.75 24.82
CA ASP A 120 -0.14 50.69 25.26
C ASP A 120 -0.23 50.38 26.78
N LEU A 121 0.12 49.15 27.14
CA LEU A 121 0.76 48.85 28.43
C LEU A 121 1.94 47.88 28.24
N ASP A 122 3.10 48.50 28.08
CA ASP A 122 4.48 48.01 28.22
C ASP A 122 4.67 46.70 29.02
N LEU A 123 5.27 45.70 28.35
CA LEU A 123 6.10 44.65 28.95
C LEU A 123 7.37 44.46 28.10
N GLY A 124 8.39 45.28 28.33
CA GLY A 124 9.74 45.10 27.77
C GLY A 124 10.47 43.82 28.26
N PRO A 125 11.71 43.61 27.80
CA PRO A 125 11.95 43.01 26.49
C PRO A 125 12.33 41.52 26.60
N MET A 126 11.90 40.71 25.64
CA MET A 126 12.50 39.40 25.40
C MET A 126 13.74 39.56 24.52
N GLU A 127 14.85 38.97 24.93
CA GLU A 127 16.01 38.76 24.04
C GLU A 127 15.67 37.57 23.13
N ASP A 128 15.69 37.82 21.82
CA ASP A 128 15.43 36.84 20.77
C ASP A 128 16.76 36.45 20.10
N PRO A 129 17.16 35.17 20.16
CA PRO A 129 18.30 34.64 19.43
C PRO A 129 17.89 33.50 18.47
N ASP A 130 17.22 33.85 17.37
CA ASP A 130 17.21 33.14 16.08
C ASP A 130 17.14 31.61 16.17
N ALA A 131 16.03 31.09 16.71
CA ALA A 131 15.61 29.70 16.52
C ALA A 131 14.44 29.65 15.53
N ASN A 132 14.73 29.90 14.25
CA ASN A 132 13.75 29.72 13.17
C ASN A 132 13.11 28.32 13.26
N PRO A 133 11.82 28.17 12.88
CA PRO A 133 11.30 26.84 12.57
C PRO A 133 12.20 26.21 11.49
N VAL A 134 12.30 24.89 11.47
CA VAL A 134 12.97 24.20 10.37
C VAL A 134 12.11 24.38 9.13
N ASP A 135 12.50 25.34 8.29
CA ASP A 135 11.93 25.48 6.96
C ASP A 135 12.11 24.16 6.21
N ILE A 136 10.99 23.55 5.81
CA ILE A 136 11.01 22.52 4.78
C ILE A 136 11.59 23.21 3.54
N PRO A 137 12.63 22.67 2.89
CA PRO A 137 13.22 23.31 1.71
C PRO A 137 12.13 23.61 0.68
N ASP A 138 11.99 24.87 0.31
CA ASP A 138 11.26 25.20 -0.91
C ASP A 138 12.02 24.53 -2.07
N MET A 139 11.29 23.82 -2.93
CA MET A 139 11.87 23.22 -4.15
C MET A 139 12.51 24.29 -5.06
N ASN A 140 12.15 25.56 -4.88
CA ASN A 140 12.76 26.70 -5.56
C ASN A 140 14.14 27.13 -5.02
N ASP A 141 14.57 26.66 -3.83
CA ASP A 141 15.86 27.03 -3.19
C ASP A 141 16.98 25.99 -3.42
N VAL A 142 16.72 24.96 -4.24
CA VAL A 142 17.77 24.05 -4.74
C VAL A 142 18.57 24.76 -5.82
N ASP A 143 19.87 24.94 -5.62
CA ASP A 143 20.77 25.46 -6.67
C ASP A 143 20.70 24.54 -7.90
N PRO A 144 20.36 25.05 -9.10
CA PRO A 144 20.35 24.25 -10.33
C PRO A 144 21.68 23.57 -10.68
N ALA A 145 22.79 23.94 -10.02
CA ALA A 145 24.10 23.31 -10.13
C ALA A 145 24.35 22.15 -9.14
N GLU A 146 23.51 21.92 -8.11
CA GLU A 146 23.66 20.79 -7.17
C GLU A 146 22.75 19.59 -7.51
N ALA A 147 21.88 19.70 -8.52
CA ALA A 147 21.06 18.60 -9.05
C ALA A 147 21.85 17.60 -9.94
N GLU A 148 23.08 17.24 -9.52
CA GLU A 148 23.98 16.29 -10.20
C GLU A 148 23.79 14.82 -9.75
N SER A 149 22.79 14.52 -8.91
CA SER A 149 22.48 13.18 -8.39
C SER A 149 21.83 12.26 -9.43
N THR A 150 22.52 12.02 -10.55
CA THR A 150 22.10 11.02 -11.55
C THR A 150 22.12 9.61 -10.95
N GLY A 151 20.97 8.97 -10.88
CA GLY A 151 20.87 7.63 -10.30
C GLY A 151 19.45 7.12 -10.13
N TYR A 152 19.30 5.81 -10.20
CA TYR A 152 18.07 5.10 -9.88
C TYR A 152 18.17 4.33 -8.56
N ASN A 153 17.02 4.08 -7.95
CA ASN A 153 16.86 3.24 -6.77
C ASN A 153 16.06 1.99 -7.15
N LEU A 154 16.59 0.82 -6.83
CA LEU A 154 16.18 -0.45 -7.46
C LEU A 154 15.45 -1.45 -6.55
N CYS A 155 15.06 -1.05 -5.33
CA CYS A 155 14.71 -2.00 -4.27
C CYS A 155 15.80 -3.08 -4.08
N ALA A 156 15.47 -4.15 -3.34
CA ALA A 156 16.08 -5.48 -3.47
C ALA A 156 17.61 -5.61 -3.27
N ASN A 157 18.30 -4.56 -2.81
CA ASN A 157 19.75 -4.38 -2.99
C ASN A 157 20.22 -4.66 -4.43
N ALA A 158 19.35 -4.45 -5.42
CA ALA A 158 19.68 -4.66 -6.82
C ALA A 158 20.66 -3.58 -7.28
N SER A 159 21.69 -4.02 -8.01
CA SER A 159 22.62 -3.14 -8.70
C SER A 159 22.81 -3.72 -10.10
N VAL A 160 22.25 -3.01 -11.09
CA VAL A 160 22.55 -3.19 -12.51
C VAL A 160 23.22 -1.92 -13.03
N ASP A 161 23.99 -2.03 -14.10
CA ASP A 161 24.66 -0.89 -14.70
C ASP A 161 23.63 0.07 -15.34
N ARG A 162 23.67 1.34 -14.93
CA ARG A 162 22.78 2.39 -15.47
C ARG A 162 23.22 2.77 -16.88
N ALA A 163 22.54 2.20 -17.87
CA ALA A 163 22.60 2.64 -19.25
C ALA A 163 22.27 4.14 -19.36
N PRO A 164 22.76 4.86 -20.40
CA PRO A 164 22.55 6.31 -20.53
C PRO A 164 21.11 6.69 -20.91
N GLY A 165 20.24 5.76 -21.25
CA GLY A 165 18.86 6.06 -21.66
C GLY A 165 18.75 6.58 -23.09
N HIS A 166 19.72 6.25 -23.94
CA HIS A 166 19.68 6.52 -25.38
C HIS A 166 18.85 5.46 -26.12
N TYR A 167 18.48 5.73 -27.37
CA TYR A 167 17.75 4.81 -28.25
C TYR A 167 18.45 3.46 -28.46
N ASP A 168 19.78 3.44 -28.50
CA ASP A 168 20.58 2.20 -28.65
C ASP A 168 21.02 1.60 -27.30
N ALA A 169 20.81 2.31 -26.19
CA ALA A 169 21.15 1.90 -24.83
C ALA A 169 20.13 2.45 -23.80
N PRO A 170 18.86 2.00 -23.84
CA PRO A 170 17.81 2.48 -22.96
C PRO A 170 18.01 2.02 -21.52
N ILE A 171 17.48 2.78 -20.55
CA ILE A 171 17.52 2.42 -19.14
C ILE A 171 16.58 1.24 -18.89
N ILE A 172 17.14 0.06 -18.61
CA ILE A 172 16.37 -1.15 -18.33
C ILE A 172 15.87 -1.12 -16.89
N SER A 173 14.56 -1.32 -16.70
CA SER A 173 13.91 -1.55 -15.40
C SER A 173 13.70 -3.05 -15.15
N PRO A 174 14.42 -3.69 -14.20
CA PRO A 174 14.34 -5.13 -13.98
C PRO A 174 13.34 -5.59 -12.90
N PHE A 175 12.60 -4.67 -12.27
CA PHE A 175 11.53 -4.91 -11.27
C PHE A 175 10.61 -3.66 -11.26
N PHE A 176 9.63 -3.63 -10.36
CA PHE A 176 8.77 -2.46 -10.10
C PHE A 176 8.47 -2.34 -8.58
N PRO A 177 8.18 -1.14 -8.04
CA PRO A 177 8.21 0.17 -8.68
C PRO A 177 9.65 0.60 -8.99
N PHE A 178 9.85 1.28 -10.12
CA PHE A 178 11.14 1.79 -10.56
C PHE A 178 11.17 3.31 -10.42
N ARG A 179 12.26 3.87 -9.87
CA ARG A 179 12.45 5.33 -9.78
C ARG A 179 13.86 5.76 -10.18
N ASP A 180 13.95 6.90 -10.86
CA ASP A 180 15.19 7.48 -11.39
C ASP A 180 15.21 9.00 -11.24
N GLN A 181 16.36 9.56 -10.88
CA GLN A 181 16.68 10.98 -11.04
C GLN A 181 17.62 11.15 -12.22
N HIS A 182 17.22 11.98 -13.18
CA HIS A 182 17.99 12.21 -14.40
C HIS A 182 17.74 13.61 -14.97
N THR A 183 18.10 13.79 -16.25
CA THR A 183 17.86 15.00 -17.01
C THR A 183 17.61 14.63 -18.47
N THR A 184 16.91 15.48 -19.22
CA THR A 184 16.82 15.38 -20.68
C THR A 184 18.01 16.01 -21.41
N ARG A 185 18.83 16.87 -20.77
CA ARG A 185 19.84 17.73 -21.44
C ARG A 185 20.86 17.02 -22.34
N ASP A 186 21.31 15.83 -21.95
CA ASP A 186 22.21 14.95 -22.72
C ASP A 186 21.46 13.78 -23.40
N GLY A 187 20.16 13.94 -23.63
CA GLY A 187 19.28 12.97 -24.27
C GLY A 187 19.44 12.86 -25.79
N ASP A 188 18.77 11.88 -26.38
CA ASP A 188 18.66 11.76 -27.85
C ASP A 188 17.74 12.84 -28.42
N ARG A 189 17.81 13.10 -29.73
CA ARG A 189 16.85 13.97 -30.45
C ARG A 189 16.30 13.23 -31.66
N ARG A 190 15.61 12.13 -31.37
CA ARG A 190 15.09 11.17 -32.33
C ARG A 190 13.64 11.47 -32.66
N PHE A 191 12.80 11.64 -31.65
CA PHE A 191 11.39 12.00 -31.86
C PHE A 191 11.22 13.53 -31.95
N GLN A 192 10.07 13.94 -32.46
CA GLN A 192 9.69 15.36 -32.70
C GLN A 192 8.22 15.64 -32.33
N ARG A 193 7.46 14.56 -32.10
CA ARG A 193 6.00 14.43 -32.03
C ARG A 193 5.65 12.94 -32.01
N TYR A 194 4.49 12.58 -31.45
CA TYR A 194 4.09 11.19 -31.26
C TYR A 194 2.74 10.91 -31.92
N ASN A 195 2.52 9.72 -32.50
CA ASN A 195 1.28 9.44 -33.22
C ASN A 195 0.02 9.36 -32.34
N CYS A 196 0.17 9.37 -31.02
CA CYS A 196 -0.90 9.57 -30.04
C CYS A 196 -1.29 11.06 -29.84
N ALA A 197 -0.40 11.99 -30.17
CA ALA A 197 -0.58 13.45 -30.07
C ALA A 197 0.18 14.15 -31.23
N PRO A 198 -0.24 13.96 -32.49
CA PRO A 198 0.58 14.25 -33.67
C PRO A 198 0.82 15.74 -33.95
N ASP A 199 0.00 16.62 -33.37
CA ASP A 199 0.07 18.07 -33.49
C ASP A 199 0.87 18.74 -32.34
N THR A 200 1.31 17.96 -31.34
CA THR A 200 2.14 18.46 -30.22
C THR A 200 3.63 18.43 -30.58
N PRO A 201 4.38 19.54 -30.47
CA PRO A 201 5.80 19.59 -30.81
C PRO A 201 6.70 19.17 -29.63
N GLU A 202 7.35 18.02 -29.75
CA GLU A 202 8.28 17.45 -28.76
C GLU A 202 9.66 17.34 -29.43
N ASN A 203 10.35 18.47 -29.67
CA ASN A 203 11.60 18.49 -30.46
C ASN A 203 12.85 18.63 -29.58
N GLY A 204 12.64 18.58 -28.26
CA GLY A 204 13.68 18.60 -27.26
C GLY A 204 14.51 17.33 -27.25
N PRO A 205 15.42 17.21 -26.27
CA PRO A 205 16.12 15.98 -26.04
C PRO A 205 15.32 15.03 -25.14
N GLU A 206 15.46 13.72 -25.37
CA GLU A 206 14.62 12.66 -24.79
C GLU A 206 15.43 11.64 -23.98
N ARG A 207 14.81 11.03 -22.96
CA ARG A 207 15.38 9.92 -22.18
C ARG A 207 14.49 8.68 -22.27
N ILE A 208 15.08 7.55 -22.65
CA ILE A 208 14.35 6.33 -22.97
C ILE A 208 14.61 5.25 -21.92
N TYR A 209 13.52 4.78 -21.32
CA TYR A 209 13.45 3.66 -20.39
C TYR A 209 12.80 2.46 -21.09
N GLN A 210 13.14 1.24 -20.67
CA GLN A 210 12.55 0.00 -21.19
C GLN A 210 12.17 -0.94 -20.04
N PHE A 211 10.98 -1.53 -20.14
CA PHE A 211 10.49 -2.55 -19.21
C PHE A 211 9.75 -3.67 -19.94
N THR A 212 9.52 -4.79 -19.26
CA THR A 212 8.75 -5.93 -19.80
C THR A 212 7.69 -6.36 -18.80
N LEU A 213 6.47 -6.56 -19.29
CA LEU A 213 5.36 -7.16 -18.57
C LEU A 213 5.25 -8.65 -18.92
N GLU A 214 5.38 -9.54 -17.93
CA GLU A 214 5.19 -10.99 -18.12
C GLU A 214 3.71 -11.38 -18.23
N THR A 215 2.82 -10.59 -17.62
CA THR A 215 1.36 -10.72 -17.62
C THR A 215 0.72 -9.36 -17.86
N PRO A 216 -0.55 -9.28 -18.31
CA PRO A 216 -1.29 -8.02 -18.32
C PRO A 216 -1.31 -7.36 -16.93
N ALA A 217 -1.19 -6.04 -16.89
CA ALA A 217 -1.15 -5.23 -15.69
C ALA A 217 -1.66 -3.81 -15.97
N ASP A 218 -2.17 -3.11 -14.95
CA ASP A 218 -2.38 -1.67 -15.06
C ASP A 218 -1.02 -0.98 -14.88
N PHE A 219 -0.65 -0.08 -15.79
CA PHE A 219 0.61 0.65 -15.75
C PHE A 219 0.40 2.08 -15.24
N PHE A 220 1.30 2.54 -14.37
CA PHE A 220 1.36 3.91 -13.87
C PHE A 220 2.77 4.48 -14.07
N ALA A 221 2.86 5.70 -14.57
CA ALA A 221 4.10 6.47 -14.58
C ALA A 221 3.84 7.92 -14.14
N ARG A 222 4.86 8.53 -13.54
CA ARG A 222 4.82 9.88 -12.98
C ARG A 222 6.17 10.56 -13.19
N VAL A 223 6.16 11.76 -13.76
CA VAL A 223 7.32 12.64 -13.87
C VAL A 223 7.09 13.91 -13.06
N ARG A 224 8.14 14.44 -12.42
CA ARG A 224 8.14 15.78 -11.81
C ARG A 224 9.46 16.48 -12.12
N ASP A 225 9.37 17.71 -12.57
CA ASP A 225 10.47 18.54 -13.06
C ASP A 225 10.54 19.88 -12.31
N GLY A 226 11.48 20.74 -12.73
CA GLY A 226 11.80 22.01 -12.07
C GLY A 226 11.31 23.25 -12.82
N ASN A 227 11.32 24.40 -12.15
CA ASN A 227 10.94 25.68 -12.75
C ASN A 227 11.75 26.00 -14.03
N GLY A 228 11.06 26.15 -15.16
CA GLY A 228 11.68 26.38 -16.48
C GLY A 228 12.05 25.11 -17.25
N VAL A 229 11.71 23.94 -16.72
CA VAL A 229 11.71 22.63 -17.39
C VAL A 229 10.26 22.30 -17.77
N ASP A 230 10.07 21.53 -18.83
CA ASP A 230 8.78 20.97 -19.23
C ASP A 230 9.05 19.62 -19.92
N VAL A 231 8.80 18.52 -19.20
CA VAL A 231 8.95 17.15 -19.72
C VAL A 231 7.65 16.35 -19.63
N ASP A 232 7.37 15.61 -20.70
CA ASP A 232 6.16 14.83 -20.86
C ASP A 232 6.45 13.32 -20.92
N LEU A 233 5.45 12.53 -20.50
CA LEU A 233 5.47 11.07 -20.48
C LEU A 233 4.87 10.49 -21.76
N HIS A 234 5.63 9.66 -22.51
CA HIS A 234 5.12 8.94 -23.68
C HIS A 234 5.37 7.43 -23.55
N LEU A 235 4.32 6.62 -23.52
CA LEU A 235 4.41 5.16 -23.48
C LEU A 235 4.34 4.58 -24.90
N LEU A 236 5.37 3.82 -25.30
CA LEU A 236 5.56 3.29 -26.64
C LEU A 236 5.64 1.75 -26.65
N ARG A 237 5.07 1.14 -27.69
CA ARG A 237 5.16 -0.30 -27.99
C ARG A 237 6.41 -0.68 -28.82
N HIS A 238 7.08 0.31 -29.41
CA HIS A 238 8.32 0.21 -30.19
C HIS A 238 8.87 1.61 -30.50
N LEU A 239 10.18 1.72 -30.70
CA LEU A 239 10.89 2.99 -30.92
C LEU A 239 11.04 3.40 -32.41
N ASP A 240 10.24 2.81 -33.31
CA ASP A 240 10.20 3.20 -34.73
C ASP A 240 9.65 4.61 -34.94
N GLN A 241 10.13 5.29 -36.00
CA GLN A 241 9.66 6.62 -36.40
C GLN A 241 9.50 6.79 -37.91
N ASP A 242 8.68 7.76 -38.31
CA ASP A 242 8.55 8.27 -39.68
C ASP A 242 8.78 9.80 -39.69
N ASN A 243 9.91 10.25 -40.23
CA ASN A 243 10.28 11.67 -40.35
C ASN A 243 10.12 12.47 -39.03
N GLY A 244 10.58 11.92 -37.90
CA GLY A 244 10.46 12.49 -36.55
C GLY A 244 9.17 12.12 -35.80
N MET A 245 8.16 11.56 -36.45
CA MET A 245 6.96 11.07 -35.78
C MET A 245 7.22 9.69 -35.15
N ALA A 246 7.18 9.57 -33.83
CA ALA A 246 7.16 8.26 -33.17
C ALA A 246 5.88 7.49 -33.56
N THR A 247 6.02 6.27 -34.07
CA THR A 247 4.87 5.48 -34.56
C THR A 247 4.36 4.45 -33.54
N GLY A 248 5.09 4.25 -32.45
CA GLY A 248 4.79 3.23 -31.45
C GLY A 248 3.90 3.67 -30.29
N CYS A 249 3.54 4.96 -30.18
CA CYS A 249 2.86 5.49 -29.00
C CYS A 249 1.53 4.76 -28.70
N LEU A 250 1.23 4.67 -27.41
CA LEU A 250 0.01 4.13 -26.84
C LEU A 250 -0.74 5.20 -26.04
N ALA A 251 0.00 5.97 -25.23
CA ALA A 251 -0.54 7.06 -24.42
C ALA A 251 0.53 8.15 -24.18
N ARG A 252 0.06 9.38 -23.94
CA ARG A 252 0.86 10.53 -23.50
C ARG A 252 0.23 11.13 -22.24
N ALA A 253 1.04 11.63 -21.32
CA ALA A 253 0.63 12.53 -20.26
C ALA A 253 1.67 13.64 -20.08
N HIS A 254 1.34 14.62 -19.23
CA HIS A 254 2.28 15.61 -18.70
C HIS A 254 2.88 15.04 -17.41
N GLU A 255 2.30 15.36 -16.25
CA GLU A 255 2.74 14.86 -14.94
C GLU A 255 2.51 13.36 -14.69
N ASP A 256 1.31 12.83 -15.00
CA ASP A 256 0.83 11.53 -14.50
C ASP A 256 0.17 10.71 -15.63
N LEU A 257 0.70 9.52 -15.94
CA LEU A 257 0.21 8.58 -16.96
C LEU A 257 -0.37 7.32 -16.31
N VAL A 258 -1.60 6.94 -16.70
CA VAL A 258 -2.22 5.66 -16.33
C VAL A 258 -2.68 4.93 -17.58
N VAL A 259 -2.41 3.63 -17.68
CA VAL A 259 -2.90 2.75 -18.75
C VAL A 259 -3.37 1.41 -18.15
N ASP A 260 -4.68 1.25 -18.03
CA ASP A 260 -5.32 0.01 -17.55
C ASP A 260 -5.13 -1.15 -18.54
N ASP A 261 -5.04 -2.39 -18.02
CA ASP A 261 -4.95 -3.63 -18.81
C ASP A 261 -3.89 -3.60 -19.93
N LEU A 262 -2.72 -3.02 -19.63
CA LEU A 262 -1.57 -3.05 -20.52
C LEU A 262 -1.06 -4.49 -20.63
N GLN A 263 -1.14 -5.06 -21.84
CA GLN A 263 -0.92 -6.49 -22.09
C GLN A 263 0.53 -6.93 -21.84
N ALA A 264 0.75 -8.25 -21.75
CA ALA A 264 2.11 -8.80 -21.66
C ALA A 264 2.95 -8.44 -22.91
N GLY A 265 4.16 -7.92 -22.71
CA GLY A 265 5.02 -7.41 -23.77
C GLY A 265 6.18 -6.55 -23.26
N THR A 266 7.09 -6.16 -24.15
CA THR A 266 8.14 -5.17 -23.86
C THR A 266 7.69 -3.79 -24.32
N TYR A 267 7.91 -2.79 -23.47
CA TYR A 267 7.48 -1.42 -23.66
C TYR A 267 8.63 -0.46 -23.38
N TRP A 268 8.50 0.74 -23.92
CA TRP A 268 9.41 1.85 -23.67
C TRP A 268 8.63 3.03 -23.11
N LEU A 269 9.16 3.64 -22.06
CA LEU A 269 8.69 4.93 -21.56
C LEU A 269 9.72 5.97 -21.98
N VAL A 270 9.28 6.98 -22.73
CA VAL A 270 10.10 8.12 -23.10
C VAL A 270 9.71 9.30 -22.22
N ILE A 271 10.72 9.99 -21.69
CA ILE A 271 10.62 11.29 -21.05
C ILE A 271 11.18 12.29 -22.06
N ASP A 272 10.31 13.04 -22.72
CA ASP A 272 10.67 13.96 -23.80
C ASP A 272 10.50 15.40 -23.34
N SER A 273 11.33 16.32 -23.82
CA SER A 273 11.27 17.74 -23.46
C SER A 273 10.45 18.54 -24.48
N TRP A 274 9.48 19.30 -23.97
CA TRP A 274 8.67 20.18 -24.81
C TRP A 274 9.51 21.29 -25.44
N THR A 275 9.24 21.59 -26.71
CA THR A 275 9.86 22.72 -27.43
C THR A 275 8.83 23.84 -27.60
N ASN A 276 9.12 25.00 -27.02
CA ASN A 276 8.19 26.12 -27.05
C ASN A 276 8.14 26.82 -28.43
N GLY A 277 7.19 27.75 -28.58
CA GLY A 277 6.91 28.44 -29.84
C GLY A 277 8.05 29.30 -30.40
N ASP A 278 9.08 29.63 -29.62
CA ASP A 278 10.28 30.34 -30.06
C ASP A 278 11.41 29.38 -30.49
N GLY A 279 11.20 28.06 -30.40
CA GLY A 279 12.20 27.04 -30.71
C GLY A 279 13.22 26.83 -29.59
N VAL A 280 12.83 27.12 -28.34
CA VAL A 280 13.63 26.82 -27.14
C VAL A 280 13.05 25.57 -26.48
N ASP A 281 13.90 24.58 -26.28
CA ASP A 281 13.56 23.38 -25.50
C ASP A 281 13.57 23.73 -24.01
N LEU A 282 12.64 23.16 -23.25
CA LEU A 282 12.61 23.31 -21.79
C LEU A 282 13.28 22.08 -21.15
N ASP A 283 14.57 21.88 -21.47
CA ASP A 283 15.34 20.69 -21.11
C ASP A 283 16.06 20.81 -19.75
N GLY A 284 15.90 19.77 -18.93
CA GLY A 284 16.10 19.92 -17.50
C GLY A 284 16.21 18.65 -16.69
N ALA A 285 16.40 18.82 -15.39
CA ALA A 285 16.40 17.72 -14.43
C ALA A 285 14.96 17.29 -14.13
N PHE A 286 14.76 15.98 -13.97
CA PHE A 286 13.47 15.40 -13.62
C PHE A 286 13.65 14.24 -12.64
N SER A 287 12.58 13.97 -11.89
CA SER A 287 12.39 12.74 -11.13
C SER A 287 11.29 11.91 -11.79
N LEU A 288 11.54 10.61 -11.92
CA LEU A 288 10.64 9.65 -12.54
C LEU A 288 10.27 8.54 -11.56
N GLU A 289 9.00 8.16 -11.56
CA GLU A 289 8.48 6.92 -10.99
C GLU A 289 7.66 6.18 -12.05
N PHE A 290 7.79 4.86 -12.12
CA PHE A 290 6.75 4.02 -12.74
C PHE A 290 6.60 2.66 -12.05
N ASP A 291 5.36 2.17 -12.05
CA ASP A 291 4.93 0.94 -11.38
C ASP A 291 3.88 0.19 -12.21
N ILE A 292 3.63 -1.06 -11.86
CA ILE A 292 2.58 -1.89 -12.44
C ILE A 292 1.65 -2.42 -11.34
N SER A 293 0.42 -2.74 -11.68
CA SER A 293 -0.56 -3.36 -10.79
C SER A 293 -1.11 -4.63 -11.47
N ILE A 294 -0.71 -5.80 -10.98
CA ILE A 294 -1.18 -7.09 -11.49
C ILE A 294 -2.35 -7.54 -10.61
N ARG A 295 -3.58 -7.30 -11.10
CA ARG A 295 -4.81 -7.48 -10.31
C ARG A 295 -4.95 -8.89 -9.72
N ASN A 296 -5.03 -8.97 -8.40
CA ASN A 296 -5.13 -10.18 -7.57
C ASN A 296 -3.86 -11.05 -7.54
N ALA A 297 -2.68 -10.48 -7.80
CA ALA A 297 -1.40 -11.19 -7.75
C ALA A 297 -0.43 -10.62 -6.70
N TRP A 298 0.48 -11.49 -6.25
CA TRP A 298 1.60 -11.13 -5.38
C TRP A 298 2.87 -10.86 -6.21
N ARG A 299 3.46 -9.69 -6.03
CA ARG A 299 4.83 -9.34 -6.47
C ARG A 299 5.77 -9.46 -5.29
N ARG A 300 7.01 -9.93 -5.50
CA ARG A 300 7.99 -10.17 -4.43
C ARG A 300 9.39 -9.67 -4.80
N SER A 301 10.07 -9.06 -3.83
CA SER A 301 11.36 -8.40 -3.96
C SER A 301 12.23 -8.75 -2.75
N GLN A 302 13.32 -9.50 -2.97
CA GLN A 302 14.23 -9.90 -1.90
C GLN A 302 15.11 -8.71 -1.47
N ILE A 303 14.80 -8.06 -0.35
CA ILE A 303 15.52 -6.86 0.12
C ILE A 303 16.88 -7.22 0.72
N SER A 304 16.97 -8.32 1.47
CA SER A 304 18.23 -8.95 1.88
C SER A 304 18.02 -10.44 2.08
N ASN A 305 19.05 -11.21 2.45
CA ASN A 305 18.92 -12.64 2.75
C ASN A 305 17.80 -12.96 3.75
N ASP A 306 17.56 -12.04 4.69
CA ASP A 306 16.67 -12.21 5.84
C ASP A 306 15.44 -11.29 5.78
N VAL A 307 15.23 -10.58 4.65
CA VAL A 307 14.12 -9.63 4.48
C VAL A 307 13.55 -9.73 3.06
N GLU A 308 12.28 -10.10 2.95
CA GLU A 308 11.51 -10.06 1.70
C GLU A 308 10.44 -8.97 1.79
N TRP A 309 10.28 -8.16 0.73
CA TRP A 309 9.10 -7.33 0.52
C TRP A 309 8.17 -7.97 -0.50
N SER A 310 6.94 -8.22 -0.09
CA SER A 310 5.83 -8.70 -0.91
C SER A 310 4.79 -7.59 -1.05
N ARG A 311 4.29 -7.33 -2.26
CA ARG A 311 3.14 -6.43 -2.52
C ARG A 311 2.01 -7.17 -3.22
N TYR A 312 0.77 -6.88 -2.82
CA TYR A 312 -0.46 -7.38 -3.40
C TYR A 312 -1.34 -6.22 -3.84
N ASP A 313 -1.71 -6.19 -5.11
CA ASP A 313 -2.66 -5.24 -5.69
C ASP A 313 -3.90 -6.05 -6.15
N GLY A 314 -5.04 -5.98 -5.46
CA GLY A 314 -6.16 -6.88 -5.73
C GLY A 314 -7.38 -6.75 -4.81
N LEU A 315 -8.39 -7.60 -5.02
CA LEU A 315 -9.65 -7.57 -4.29
C LEU A 315 -9.53 -8.26 -2.92
N ILE A 316 -9.88 -7.54 -1.85
CA ILE A 316 -10.04 -8.08 -0.49
C ILE A 316 -11.36 -7.55 0.08
N ASP A 317 -12.21 -8.46 0.56
CA ASP A 317 -13.61 -8.16 0.96
C ASP A 317 -14.35 -7.41 -0.16
N GLY A 318 -14.31 -7.93 -1.39
CA GLY A 318 -14.99 -7.37 -2.57
C GLY A 318 -14.42 -6.06 -3.15
N GLU A 319 -13.54 -5.37 -2.43
CA GLU A 319 -13.00 -4.04 -2.77
C GLU A 319 -11.52 -4.12 -3.14
N SER A 320 -11.09 -3.30 -4.09
CA SER A 320 -9.68 -3.20 -4.48
C SER A 320 -8.82 -2.59 -3.37
N GLN A 321 -7.68 -3.21 -3.10
CA GLN A 321 -6.68 -2.82 -2.10
C GLN A 321 -5.27 -2.82 -2.70
N SER A 322 -4.39 -2.04 -2.08
CA SER A 322 -2.92 -2.15 -2.20
C SER A 322 -2.40 -2.53 -0.82
N VAL A 323 -1.66 -3.63 -0.72
CA VAL A 323 -1.11 -4.15 0.52
C VAL A 323 0.37 -4.44 0.36
N ASN A 324 1.18 -3.89 1.27
CA ASN A 324 2.60 -4.18 1.38
C ASN A 324 2.86 -5.03 2.63
N VAL A 325 3.69 -6.07 2.49
CA VAL A 325 4.12 -6.99 3.55
C VAL A 325 5.64 -7.09 3.50
N VAL A 326 6.34 -6.72 4.56
CA VAL A 326 7.75 -7.06 4.75
C VAL A 326 7.84 -8.24 5.72
N ARG A 327 8.37 -9.38 5.23
CA ARG A 327 8.71 -10.54 6.06
C ARG A 327 10.16 -10.40 6.52
N VAL A 328 10.37 -10.38 7.83
CA VAL A 328 11.68 -10.38 8.49
C VAL A 328 11.93 -11.75 9.08
N SER A 329 13.02 -12.38 8.66
CA SER A 329 13.35 -13.78 8.92
C SER A 329 14.62 -13.93 9.78
N GLY A 330 14.87 -15.14 10.27
CA GLY A 330 16.13 -15.51 10.92
C GLY A 330 16.55 -14.62 12.10
N ASP A 331 17.85 -14.40 12.24
CA ASP A 331 18.44 -13.63 13.35
C ASP A 331 18.13 -12.12 13.29
N ARG A 332 17.79 -11.57 12.11
CA ARG A 332 17.45 -10.14 11.91
C ARG A 332 16.30 -9.69 12.82
N LYS A 333 15.37 -10.59 13.14
CA LYS A 333 14.27 -10.37 14.09
C LYS A 333 14.76 -9.87 15.46
N ALA A 334 15.94 -10.32 15.91
CA ALA A 334 16.53 -9.92 17.19
C ALA A 334 17.15 -8.50 17.19
N GLU A 335 17.32 -7.90 16.00
CA GLU A 335 17.92 -6.58 15.82
C GLU A 335 16.85 -5.48 15.62
N MET A 336 15.57 -5.85 15.61
CA MET A 336 14.45 -4.91 15.48
C MET A 336 14.35 -3.99 16.71
N VAL A 337 14.05 -2.70 16.48
CA VAL A 337 13.95 -1.69 17.54
C VAL A 337 12.66 -0.86 17.41
N ILE A 338 12.16 -0.36 18.54
CA ILE A 338 11.18 0.75 18.54
C ILE A 338 11.96 2.04 18.76
N GLN A 339 11.72 3.06 17.94
CA GLN A 339 12.16 4.42 18.20
C GLN A 339 11.00 5.27 18.76
N HIS A 340 11.32 6.09 19.77
CA HIS A 340 10.47 7.20 20.20
C HIS A 340 11.04 8.49 19.61
N HIS A 341 10.26 9.16 18.77
CA HIS A 341 10.70 10.29 17.97
C HIS A 341 10.83 11.56 18.82
N ARG A 342 11.63 12.53 18.36
CA ARG A 342 11.81 13.83 19.04
C ARG A 342 10.68 14.79 18.64
N GLY A 343 9.51 14.57 19.23
CA GLY A 343 8.27 15.13 18.72
C GLY A 343 7.71 14.23 17.62
N CYS A 344 7.04 14.79 16.62
CA CYS A 344 6.58 14.03 15.47
C CYS A 344 7.68 14.05 14.41
N GLN A 345 8.05 12.88 13.90
CA GLN A 345 8.94 12.72 12.75
C GLN A 345 8.30 11.75 11.76
N ARG A 346 8.50 11.95 10.46
CA ARG A 346 8.16 10.95 9.45
C ARG A 346 8.99 9.69 9.71
N VAL A 347 8.46 8.53 9.35
CA VAL A 347 9.16 7.24 9.39
C VAL A 347 10.37 7.29 8.44
N SER A 348 10.24 7.94 7.29
CA SER A 348 11.36 8.22 6.38
C SER A 348 12.48 9.05 7.04
N ASP A 349 12.16 10.24 7.57
CA ASP A 349 13.11 11.12 8.27
C ASP A 349 13.76 10.44 9.49
N ALA A 350 13.04 9.53 10.17
CA ALA A 350 13.49 8.84 11.37
C ALA A 350 14.25 7.51 11.11
N ALA A 351 14.24 6.99 9.87
CA ALA A 351 14.86 5.71 9.55
C ALA A 351 16.39 5.71 9.72
N GLY A 352 17.06 6.81 9.33
CA GLY A 352 18.53 6.90 9.39
C GLY A 352 19.21 5.76 8.63
N ASP A 353 19.91 4.89 9.36
CA ASP A 353 20.60 3.71 8.83
C ASP A 353 19.72 2.42 8.77
N ALA A 354 18.46 2.45 9.23
CA ALA A 354 17.56 1.29 9.18
C ALA A 354 17.11 0.91 7.76
N LEU A 355 17.23 -0.36 7.35
CA LEU A 355 16.76 -0.87 6.06
C LEU A 355 15.24 -0.77 5.88
N ILE A 356 14.47 -1.02 6.94
CA ILE A 356 13.00 -0.99 6.96
C ILE A 356 12.51 -0.11 8.11
N GLY A 357 11.41 0.61 7.91
CA GLY A 357 10.67 1.30 8.97
C GLY A 357 9.16 1.17 8.77
N ILE A 358 8.38 1.08 9.85
CA ILE A 358 6.92 1.20 9.84
C ILE A 358 6.48 2.13 10.98
N ASN A 359 5.38 2.85 10.82
CA ASN A 359 4.84 3.67 11.91
C ASN A 359 4.45 2.80 13.13
N GLY A 360 4.61 3.35 14.33
CA GLY A 360 4.37 2.63 15.58
C GLY A 360 2.96 2.81 16.15
N GLY A 361 2.89 2.88 17.49
CA GLY A 361 1.64 3.04 18.24
C GLY A 361 1.06 4.46 18.17
N TYR A 362 -0.18 4.56 18.64
CA TYR A 362 -0.99 5.78 18.64
C TYR A 362 -0.35 6.95 19.40
N PHE A 363 -0.73 8.17 19.02
CA PHE A 363 -0.27 9.40 19.65
C PHE A 363 -1.36 10.49 19.68
N GLY A 364 -1.19 11.43 20.62
CA GLY A 364 -2.08 12.57 20.82
C GLY A 364 -1.45 13.89 20.39
N VAL A 365 -2.06 14.99 20.83
CA VAL A 365 -1.54 16.34 20.61
C VAL A 365 -0.08 16.48 21.08
N ASN A 366 0.70 17.27 20.34
CA ASN A 366 2.13 17.45 20.55
C ASN A 366 2.93 16.14 20.59
N CYS A 367 2.46 15.11 19.87
CA CYS A 367 3.18 13.85 19.65
C CYS A 367 3.39 13.05 20.95
N SER A 368 2.52 13.24 21.93
CA SER A 368 2.49 12.45 23.16
C SER A 368 2.02 11.02 22.87
N VAL A 369 2.80 10.02 23.27
CA VAL A 369 2.46 8.61 23.07
C VAL A 369 1.15 8.27 23.79
N VAL A 370 0.24 7.58 23.09
CA VAL A 370 -1.04 7.11 23.65
C VAL A 370 -0.93 5.61 23.88
N GLY A 371 -0.94 5.22 25.16
CA GLY A 371 -0.67 3.86 25.60
C GLY A 371 0.69 3.71 26.27
N ASP A 372 1.10 2.47 26.45
CA ASP A 372 2.36 2.07 27.08
C ASP A 372 3.47 1.88 26.03
N LEU A 373 4.68 2.29 26.38
CA LEU A 373 5.86 2.21 25.49
C LEU A 373 7.13 1.94 26.29
N VAL A 374 7.90 0.95 25.83
CA VAL A 374 9.24 0.61 26.34
C VAL A 374 10.25 0.62 25.19
N VAL A 375 11.37 1.31 25.40
CA VAL A 375 12.48 1.46 24.45
C VAL A 375 13.81 1.22 25.16
N GLY A 376 14.60 0.27 24.70
CA GLY A 376 15.89 -0.09 25.33
C GLY A 376 15.79 -0.48 26.82
N GLY A 377 14.67 -1.12 27.20
CA GLY A 377 14.33 -1.47 28.58
C GLY A 377 13.85 -0.30 29.46
N GLN A 378 13.70 0.91 28.90
CA GLN A 378 13.20 2.09 29.62
C GLN A 378 11.72 2.31 29.30
N VAL A 379 10.88 2.43 30.34
CA VAL A 379 9.46 2.81 30.20
C VAL A 379 9.40 4.30 29.85
N ILE A 380 8.96 4.60 28.62
CA ILE A 380 8.81 5.95 28.08
C ILE A 380 7.41 6.50 28.36
N SER A 381 6.39 5.64 28.21
CA SER A 381 4.99 5.97 28.47
C SER A 381 4.30 4.83 29.22
N ARG A 382 3.29 5.17 30.01
CA ARG A 382 2.35 4.24 30.65
C ARG A 382 0.97 4.86 30.74
N SER A 383 -0.05 4.08 30.42
CA SER A 383 -1.45 4.44 30.54
C SER A 383 -1.82 4.75 31.99
N ALA A 384 -2.72 5.71 32.21
CA ALA A 384 -3.33 5.89 33.52
C ALA A 384 -4.25 4.69 33.82
N PRO A 385 -4.23 4.09 35.03
CA PRO A 385 -5.17 3.04 35.40
C PRO A 385 -6.63 3.53 35.28
N THR A 386 -7.43 2.83 34.49
CA THR A 386 -8.85 3.16 34.31
C THR A 386 -9.69 2.62 35.47
N THR A 387 -10.95 3.05 35.57
CA THR A 387 -11.86 2.67 36.66
C THR A 387 -13.25 2.43 36.08
N PRO A 388 -13.79 1.19 36.15
CA PRO A 388 -13.22 0.00 36.76
C PRO A 388 -11.94 -0.53 36.06
N PRO A 389 -11.00 -1.15 36.79
CA PRO A 389 -9.65 -1.45 36.30
C PRO A 389 -9.56 -2.79 35.54
N LEU A 390 -10.45 -3.03 34.58
CA LEU A 390 -10.50 -4.26 33.77
C LEU A 390 -10.54 -4.01 32.26
N GLU A 391 -9.92 -2.93 31.82
CA GLU A 391 -9.31 -2.90 30.49
C GLU A 391 -7.96 -3.64 30.55
N MET A 392 -7.86 -4.71 29.78
CA MET A 392 -6.59 -5.27 29.30
C MET A 392 -6.25 -4.63 27.95
N ARG A 393 -4.96 -4.49 27.63
CA ARG A 393 -4.49 -3.97 26.34
C ARG A 393 -3.78 -5.06 25.55
N PRO A 394 -3.94 -5.10 24.22
CA PRO A 394 -3.01 -5.79 23.34
C PRO A 394 -1.62 -5.14 23.45
N TRP A 395 -0.61 -5.97 23.60
CA TRP A 395 0.80 -5.59 23.49
C TRP A 395 1.48 -6.41 22.41
N VAL A 396 2.44 -5.78 21.74
CA VAL A 396 3.56 -6.47 21.11
C VAL A 396 4.84 -6.05 21.83
N SER A 397 5.64 -7.01 22.27
CA SER A 397 6.87 -6.73 23.01
C SER A 397 7.93 -7.81 22.77
N TRP A 398 9.20 -7.43 22.85
CA TRP A 398 10.31 -8.35 22.65
C TRP A 398 11.55 -8.03 23.48
N ARG A 399 12.41 -9.04 23.58
CA ARG A 399 13.83 -8.89 23.94
C ARG A 399 14.63 -9.87 23.09
N ARG A 400 15.55 -9.34 22.28
CA ARG A 400 16.17 -10.09 21.17
C ARG A 400 15.09 -10.75 20.30
N ASP A 401 15.28 -12.01 19.94
CA ASP A 401 14.41 -12.87 19.14
C ASP A 401 13.08 -13.27 19.82
N ALA A 402 12.97 -13.13 21.14
CA ALA A 402 11.78 -13.52 21.88
C ALA A 402 10.67 -12.45 21.78
N LEU A 403 9.82 -12.57 20.76
CA LEU A 403 8.62 -11.75 20.52
C LEU A 403 7.38 -12.35 21.21
N GLU A 404 6.58 -11.51 21.87
CA GLU A 404 5.35 -11.87 22.58
C GLU A 404 4.19 -10.94 22.18
N PHE A 405 3.06 -11.55 21.79
CA PHE A 405 1.77 -10.89 21.55
C PHE A 405 0.78 -11.30 22.65
N ALA A 406 0.50 -10.40 23.59
CA ALA A 406 -0.21 -10.75 24.81
C ALA A 406 -1.14 -9.64 25.31
N TRP A 407 -2.01 -10.01 26.25
CA TRP A 407 -2.97 -9.13 26.91
C TRP A 407 -2.50 -8.82 28.33
N TYR A 408 -2.34 -7.53 28.66
CA TYR A 408 -1.98 -7.10 30.01
C TYR A 408 -3.00 -6.12 30.58
N PRO A 409 -3.43 -6.26 31.85
CA PRO A 409 -4.19 -5.23 32.57
C PRO A 409 -3.49 -3.86 32.55
N ASN A 410 -4.28 -2.78 32.47
CA ASN A 410 -3.82 -1.38 32.37
C ASN A 410 -2.79 -0.90 33.43
N ASP A 411 -2.61 -1.61 34.55
CA ASP A 411 -1.63 -1.29 35.60
C ASP A 411 -0.37 -2.19 35.57
N SER A 412 -0.24 -3.03 34.54
CA SER A 412 0.78 -4.07 34.39
C SER A 412 1.40 -4.11 32.99
N GLN A 413 2.51 -4.82 32.85
CA GLN A 413 3.24 -5.01 31.58
C GLN A 413 4.05 -6.32 31.65
N PRO A 414 4.61 -6.81 30.53
CA PRO A 414 5.59 -7.90 30.60
C PRO A 414 6.82 -7.47 31.41
N ASN A 415 7.44 -8.44 32.08
CA ASN A 415 8.72 -8.24 32.77
C ASN A 415 9.88 -8.48 31.78
N ASP A 416 11.04 -7.85 32.03
CA ASP A 416 12.31 -8.20 31.35
C ASP A 416 12.26 -8.00 29.80
N ILE A 417 11.46 -7.04 29.34
CA ILE A 417 11.37 -6.59 27.94
C ILE A 417 12.38 -5.49 27.61
N GLU A 418 12.84 -5.50 26.37
CA GLU A 418 13.79 -4.53 25.81
C GLU A 418 13.05 -3.50 24.95
N PHE A 419 12.06 -3.96 24.19
CA PHE A 419 11.13 -3.13 23.43
C PHE A 419 9.69 -3.61 23.66
N GLY A 420 8.73 -2.68 23.62
CA GLY A 420 7.33 -3.05 23.53
C GLY A 420 6.42 -1.84 23.44
N LEU A 421 5.28 -2.03 22.77
CA LEU A 421 4.22 -1.02 22.68
C LEU A 421 2.85 -1.68 22.91
N SER A 422 1.97 -0.97 23.62
CA SER A 422 0.54 -1.30 23.61
C SER A 422 -0.10 -0.67 22.39
N SER A 423 -0.97 -1.41 21.69
CA SER A 423 -1.78 -0.88 20.58
C SER A 423 -3.12 -1.59 20.52
N HIS A 424 -3.98 -1.26 19.56
CA HIS A 424 -5.30 -1.88 19.43
C HIS A 424 -5.84 -1.85 18.00
N PRO A 425 -6.77 -2.75 17.65
CA PRO A 425 -7.13 -3.99 18.36
C PRO A 425 -6.08 -5.11 18.21
N MET A 426 -6.28 -6.21 18.95
CA MET A 426 -5.65 -7.49 18.63
C MET A 426 -6.35 -8.05 17.38
N LEU A 427 -5.61 -8.32 16.32
CA LEU A 427 -6.16 -8.79 15.05
C LEU A 427 -6.28 -10.32 15.03
N ALA A 428 -5.22 -11.03 15.40
CA ALA A 428 -5.19 -12.49 15.47
C ALA A 428 -4.46 -12.97 16.72
N GLN A 429 -4.83 -14.14 17.23
CA GLN A 429 -4.08 -14.81 18.30
C GLN A 429 -4.21 -16.34 18.20
N ASN A 430 -3.10 -17.07 18.37
CA ASN A 430 -2.99 -18.53 18.23
C ASN A 430 -3.58 -19.09 16.91
N GLY A 431 -3.42 -18.38 15.79
CA GLY A 431 -3.93 -18.77 14.47
C GLY A 431 -5.43 -18.57 14.29
N LEU A 432 -6.06 -17.73 15.12
CA LEU A 432 -7.49 -17.38 15.03
C LEU A 432 -7.65 -15.87 14.87
N ALA A 433 -8.44 -15.46 13.88
CA ALA A 433 -8.86 -14.08 13.71
C ALA A 433 -9.76 -13.66 14.89
N GLN A 434 -9.55 -12.45 15.42
CA GLN A 434 -10.26 -11.94 16.59
C GLN A 434 -10.86 -10.55 16.38
N ALA A 435 -10.12 -9.58 15.82
CA ALA A 435 -10.53 -8.18 15.76
C ALA A 435 -11.02 -7.60 17.12
N ALA A 436 -10.33 -7.98 18.21
CA ALA A 436 -10.79 -7.81 19.59
C ALA A 436 -10.10 -6.65 20.31
N VAL A 437 -10.81 -5.97 21.23
CA VAL A 437 -10.25 -4.89 22.08
C VAL A 437 -10.12 -5.29 23.55
N GLN A 438 -10.78 -6.36 23.96
CA GLN A 438 -10.56 -7.10 25.20
C GLN A 438 -10.51 -8.60 24.87
N PRO A 439 -9.91 -9.46 25.71
CA PRO A 439 -10.01 -10.91 25.53
C PRO A 439 -11.48 -11.33 25.41
N GLU A 440 -11.80 -12.10 24.38
CA GLU A 440 -13.16 -12.57 24.05
C GLU A 440 -14.18 -11.46 23.68
N GLU A 441 -13.78 -10.17 23.57
CA GLU A 441 -14.68 -9.06 23.22
C GLU A 441 -14.31 -8.33 21.91
N GLN A 442 -15.18 -8.46 20.92
CA GLN A 442 -15.23 -7.63 19.70
C GLN A 442 -16.07 -6.38 19.97
N VAL A 443 -15.49 -5.17 19.89
CA VAL A 443 -16.19 -3.92 20.25
C VAL A 443 -16.41 -2.99 19.06
N TYR A 444 -17.68 -2.64 18.88
CA TYR A 444 -18.32 -1.96 17.76
C TYR A 444 -18.02 -0.45 17.63
N SER A 445 -16.74 -0.05 17.60
CA SER A 445 -16.37 1.32 17.20
C SER A 445 -16.56 1.49 15.68
N ALA A 446 -17.49 2.35 15.27
CA ALA A 446 -17.76 2.60 13.85
C ALA A 446 -16.55 3.18 13.09
N ILE A 447 -15.62 3.84 13.79
CA ILE A 447 -14.38 4.38 13.20
C ILE A 447 -13.35 3.26 13.03
N ASP A 448 -13.13 2.45 14.07
CA ASP A 448 -12.14 1.38 14.05
C ASP A 448 -12.58 0.18 13.19
N TRP A 449 -13.89 0.01 12.94
CA TRP A 449 -14.42 -1.02 12.05
C TRP A 449 -14.57 -0.55 10.60
N ALA A 450 -14.61 0.76 10.34
CA ALA A 450 -14.69 1.28 8.97
C ALA A 450 -13.43 0.95 8.14
N ARG A 451 -13.59 0.92 6.82
CA ARG A 451 -12.48 0.81 5.87
C ARG A 451 -11.55 2.01 6.00
N ASN A 452 -10.29 1.73 6.29
CA ASN A 452 -9.23 2.71 6.49
C ASN A 452 -7.90 2.11 6.02
N PRO A 453 -6.88 2.96 5.76
CA PRO A 453 -5.49 2.53 5.78
C PRO A 453 -5.14 1.94 7.15
N ARG A 454 -4.29 0.91 7.17
CA ARG A 454 -3.94 0.13 8.38
C ARG A 454 -2.45 -0.18 8.39
N SER A 455 -1.86 -0.20 9.57
CA SER A 455 -0.52 -0.75 9.82
C SER A 455 -0.61 -1.89 10.83
N VAL A 456 0.20 -2.92 10.66
CA VAL A 456 0.15 -4.15 11.49
C VAL A 456 1.56 -4.65 11.76
N MET A 457 1.79 -5.12 12.98
CA MET A 457 2.90 -6.02 13.31
C MET A 457 2.33 -7.39 13.66
N ALA A 458 2.86 -8.44 13.03
CA ALA A 458 2.39 -9.81 13.19
C ALA A 458 3.55 -10.82 13.25
N GLN A 459 3.25 -12.02 13.74
CA GLN A 459 4.08 -13.22 13.59
C GLN A 459 3.32 -14.24 12.75
N ALA A 460 3.97 -14.78 11.71
CA ALA A 460 3.48 -15.91 10.94
C ALA A 460 3.75 -17.24 11.68
N ASP A 461 3.07 -18.32 11.32
CA ASP A 461 3.18 -19.61 12.01
C ASP A 461 4.55 -20.31 11.81
N ASP A 462 5.37 -19.82 10.89
CA ASP A 462 6.80 -20.16 10.75
C ASP A 462 7.72 -19.43 11.77
N GLY A 463 7.17 -18.47 12.51
CA GLY A 463 7.87 -17.63 13.49
C GLY A 463 8.51 -16.37 12.90
N ASP A 464 8.32 -16.05 11.62
CA ASP A 464 8.80 -14.81 11.01
C ASP A 464 7.89 -13.62 11.32
N VAL A 465 8.49 -12.42 11.34
CA VAL A 465 7.79 -11.18 11.69
C VAL A 465 7.31 -10.50 10.41
N LEU A 466 6.02 -10.17 10.35
CA LEU A 466 5.44 -9.42 9.24
C LEU A 466 5.17 -7.98 9.68
N LEU A 467 5.72 -7.01 8.93
CA LEU A 467 5.37 -5.59 9.02
C LEU A 467 4.50 -5.26 7.79
N ILE A 468 3.24 -4.88 8.02
CA ILE A 468 2.23 -4.83 6.95
C ILE A 468 1.56 -3.46 6.93
N THR A 469 1.40 -2.88 5.75
CA THR A 469 0.56 -1.69 5.53
C THR A 469 -0.46 -1.92 4.42
N ILE A 470 -1.70 -1.52 4.68
CA ILE A 470 -2.82 -1.54 3.74
C ILE A 470 -3.14 -0.08 3.41
N ASP A 471 -3.10 0.28 2.12
CA ASP A 471 -3.49 1.61 1.66
C ASP A 471 -5.02 1.80 1.68
N GLY A 472 -5.48 3.05 1.79
CA GLY A 472 -6.92 3.33 1.85
C GLY A 472 -7.29 4.78 1.54
N ARG A 473 -8.58 5.09 1.57
CA ARG A 473 -9.18 6.43 1.32
C ARG A 473 -8.84 7.06 -0.04
N SER A 474 -8.38 6.28 -1.02
CA SER A 474 -8.03 6.75 -2.36
C SER A 474 -8.77 5.97 -3.45
N ALA A 475 -8.79 6.49 -4.68
CA ALA A 475 -9.49 5.83 -5.79
C ALA A 475 -8.90 4.42 -6.05
N GLY A 476 -9.77 3.41 -6.08
CA GLY A 476 -9.37 2.00 -6.21
C GLY A 476 -8.66 1.39 -4.99
N ARG A 477 -8.60 2.10 -3.85
CA ARG A 477 -8.00 1.64 -2.58
C ARG A 477 -8.88 2.12 -1.42
N ALA A 478 -9.90 1.33 -1.08
CA ALA A 478 -10.83 1.69 -0.01
C ALA A 478 -10.17 1.60 1.39
N GLY A 479 -9.24 0.67 1.57
CA GLY A 479 -8.77 0.21 2.86
C GLY A 479 -9.62 -0.93 3.41
N LEU A 480 -9.18 -1.50 4.53
CA LEU A 480 -9.84 -2.63 5.18
C LEU A 480 -10.53 -2.25 6.48
N SER A 481 -11.67 -2.92 6.72
CA SER A 481 -12.29 -3.03 8.02
C SER A 481 -11.43 -3.93 8.91
N THR A 482 -11.47 -3.73 10.23
CA THR A 482 -10.68 -4.57 11.15
C THR A 482 -11.00 -6.06 11.05
N PRO A 483 -12.27 -6.52 10.93
CA PRO A 483 -12.57 -7.94 10.73
C PRO A 483 -11.99 -8.48 9.42
N ALA A 484 -12.24 -7.82 8.28
CA ALA A 484 -11.73 -8.29 6.99
C ALA A 484 -10.19 -8.32 6.94
N LEU A 485 -9.52 -7.43 7.67
CA LEU A 485 -8.08 -7.49 7.88
C LEU A 485 -7.68 -8.69 8.75
N ALA A 486 -8.33 -8.91 9.89
CA ALA A 486 -8.05 -10.03 10.79
C ALA A 486 -8.23 -11.39 10.09
N ASP A 487 -9.33 -11.55 9.37
CA ASP A 487 -9.65 -12.75 8.58
C ASP A 487 -8.60 -12.94 7.46
N TRP A 488 -8.32 -11.90 6.67
CA TRP A 488 -7.34 -11.96 5.57
C TRP A 488 -5.91 -12.28 6.04
N LEU A 489 -5.47 -11.74 7.18
CA LEU A 489 -4.15 -12.06 7.77
C LEU A 489 -4.02 -13.56 8.05
N VAL A 490 -5.03 -14.17 8.67
CA VAL A 490 -5.01 -15.60 9.01
C VAL A 490 -5.20 -16.47 7.77
N GLU A 491 -6.17 -16.14 6.91
CA GLU A 491 -6.52 -16.96 5.73
C GLU A 491 -5.54 -16.85 4.55
N THR A 492 -4.79 -15.74 4.43
CA THR A 492 -3.93 -15.47 3.26
C THR A 492 -2.42 -15.43 3.58
N LEU A 493 -2.03 -15.16 4.82
CA LEU A 493 -0.62 -15.01 5.23
C LEU A 493 -0.16 -15.99 6.31
N ASP A 494 -1.00 -16.96 6.69
CA ASP A 494 -0.74 -17.94 7.76
C ASP A 494 -0.31 -17.24 9.07
N VAL A 495 -0.98 -16.12 9.41
CA VAL A 495 -0.68 -15.32 10.59
C VAL A 495 -1.15 -16.01 11.86
N ARG A 496 -0.21 -16.12 12.81
CA ARG A 496 -0.41 -16.74 14.11
C ARG A 496 -0.95 -15.74 15.13
N ASP A 497 -0.23 -14.64 15.32
CA ASP A 497 -0.50 -13.62 16.34
C ASP A 497 -0.25 -12.23 15.72
N ALA A 498 -1.13 -11.25 15.94
CA ALA A 498 -1.02 -9.93 15.28
C ALA A 498 -1.73 -8.81 16.04
N VAL A 499 -1.12 -7.61 16.03
CA VAL A 499 -1.71 -6.37 16.57
C VAL A 499 -1.75 -5.27 15.52
N ASN A 500 -2.87 -4.53 15.48
CA ASN A 500 -2.99 -3.31 14.68
C ASN A 500 -2.17 -2.18 15.31
N LEU A 501 -1.42 -1.43 14.51
CA LEU A 501 -0.66 -0.22 14.86
C LEU A 501 -1.48 1.05 14.50
N ASP A 502 -0.94 2.25 14.67
CA ASP A 502 -1.68 3.46 14.26
C ASP A 502 -1.96 3.45 12.74
N GLY A 503 -3.11 4.02 12.35
CA GLY A 503 -3.69 3.85 11.01
C GLY A 503 -4.05 5.16 10.32
N GLY A 504 -4.80 5.06 9.22
CA GLY A 504 -5.18 6.23 8.43
C GLY A 504 -3.95 6.94 7.85
N GLY A 505 -3.86 8.25 8.02
CA GLY A 505 -2.71 9.03 7.51
C GLY A 505 -1.37 8.69 8.16
N SER A 506 -1.38 8.03 9.31
CA SER A 506 -0.16 7.54 9.96
C SER A 506 0.43 6.32 9.23
N THR A 507 -0.37 5.59 8.44
CA THR A 507 0.00 4.33 7.77
C THR A 507 1.14 4.54 6.77
N THR A 508 2.34 4.13 7.20
CA THR A 508 3.58 4.33 6.45
C THR A 508 4.50 3.13 6.57
N LEU A 509 4.97 2.61 5.43
CA LEU A 509 6.05 1.64 5.32
C LEU A 509 7.22 2.22 4.51
N TYR A 510 8.39 2.28 5.12
CA TYR A 510 9.67 2.69 4.55
C TYR A 510 10.54 1.47 4.22
N ILE A 511 11.16 1.47 3.05
CA ILE A 511 12.23 0.56 2.63
C ILE A 511 13.33 1.38 1.95
N ARG A 512 14.57 1.32 2.46
CA ARG A 512 15.70 2.06 1.87
C ARG A 512 15.86 1.70 0.39
N GLY A 513 15.86 2.71 -0.47
CA GLY A 513 16.13 2.56 -1.89
C GLY A 513 15.02 1.89 -2.70
N CYS A 514 13.77 1.89 -2.21
CA CYS A 514 12.60 1.47 -3.00
C CYS A 514 11.77 2.61 -3.61
N SER A 515 12.02 3.85 -3.22
CA SER A 515 11.31 5.03 -3.73
C SER A 515 12.18 6.29 -3.57
N ALA A 516 11.61 7.48 -3.78
CA ALA A 516 12.34 8.75 -3.70
C ALA A 516 12.58 9.21 -2.26
N ASP A 517 11.64 8.91 -1.36
CA ASP A 517 11.65 9.16 0.09
C ASP A 517 11.85 7.87 0.91
N GLY A 518 11.86 6.71 0.24
CA GLY A 518 11.87 5.38 0.82
C GLY A 518 10.48 4.84 1.21
N VAL A 519 9.40 5.64 1.16
CA VAL A 519 8.03 5.17 1.41
C VAL A 519 7.51 4.34 0.23
N VAL A 520 7.01 3.12 0.50
CA VAL A 520 6.59 2.13 -0.53
C VAL A 520 5.09 1.87 -0.59
N ASN A 521 4.32 2.48 0.31
CA ASN A 521 2.87 2.50 0.31
C ASN A 521 2.35 3.88 -0.13
N THR A 522 1.03 4.08 -0.15
CA THR A 522 0.40 5.37 -0.48
C THR A 522 -0.18 6.03 0.79
N PRO A 523 0.52 6.99 1.43
CA PRO A 523 -0.01 7.74 2.56
C PRO A 523 -1.35 8.42 2.24
N SER A 524 -2.30 8.38 3.19
CA SER A 524 -3.68 8.84 2.93
C SER A 524 -3.96 10.31 3.24
N ASP A 525 -2.98 11.06 3.73
CA ASP A 525 -3.14 12.49 4.04
C ASP A 525 -2.68 13.33 2.83
N ASN A 526 -3.36 14.43 2.54
CA ASN A 526 -3.12 15.25 1.34
C ASN A 526 -1.69 15.82 1.22
N GLN A 527 -0.95 15.87 2.33
CA GLN A 527 0.45 16.33 2.38
C GLN A 527 1.48 15.19 2.24
N GLY A 528 1.03 13.97 1.93
CA GLY A 528 1.87 12.78 1.89
C GLY A 528 2.03 12.13 3.28
N GLU A 529 3.26 11.68 3.58
CA GLU A 529 3.59 10.98 4.81
C GLU A 529 3.36 11.84 6.07
N ARG A 530 2.59 11.32 7.03
CA ARG A 530 2.37 11.98 8.32
C ARG A 530 3.56 11.77 9.25
N ALA A 531 3.99 12.85 9.90
CA ALA A 531 4.93 12.77 11.01
C ALA A 531 4.27 12.13 12.26
N VAL A 532 4.87 11.07 12.81
CA VAL A 532 4.35 10.24 13.91
C VAL A 532 5.27 10.27 15.13
N ALA A 533 4.77 9.88 16.31
CA ALA A 533 5.55 9.88 17.56
C ALA A 533 6.46 8.65 17.76
N THR A 534 6.20 7.53 17.08
CA THR A 534 6.98 6.29 17.18
C THR A 534 7.05 5.55 15.86
N GLY A 535 8.08 4.72 15.70
CA GLY A 535 8.22 3.78 14.58
C GLY A 535 8.93 2.50 15.01
N VAL A 536 8.67 1.41 14.31
CA VAL A 536 9.40 0.13 14.43
C VAL A 536 10.35 0.01 13.25
N PHE A 537 11.61 -0.29 13.52
CA PHE A 537 12.68 -0.25 12.52
C PHE A 537 13.49 -1.55 12.51
N VAL A 538 13.98 -1.92 11.33
CA VAL A 538 14.83 -3.09 11.07
C VAL A 538 16.12 -2.58 10.42
N PRO A 539 17.31 -2.91 10.95
CA PRO A 539 18.59 -2.47 10.39
C PRO A 539 18.89 -3.08 9.02
#